data_AF-A0A9E5FQF6-F1
#
_entry.id   AF-A0A9E5FQF6-F1
#
_cell.length_a   1.000
_cell.length_b   1.000
_cell.length_c   1.000
_cell.angle_alpha   90.00
_cell.angle_beta   90.00
_cell.angle_gamma   90.00
#
_symmetry.space_group_name_H-M   'P 1'
#
loop_
_entity.id
_entity.type
_entity.pdbx_description
1 polymer ?
#
loop_
_entity_poly.entity_id
_entity_poly.type
_entity_poly.pdbx_seq_one_letter_code
_entity_poly.pdbx_strand_id
1 'polypeptide(L)'
;MAANSKKELTSVPSSPAEPSSYEAALAELEQLVAQMESGNMPLDQLLGAYQRGAALLQFCRSKLQAVEEQVKVLDNGALKAWSPAA
;
A
#
# COMPACT_ATOMS: atom_id res chain seq x y z
N MET A 1 -20.44 -4.95 -41.96
CA MET A 1 -19.23 -4.33 -41.37
C MET A 1 -19.65 -3.64 -40.08
N ALA A 2 -19.37 -4.25 -38.93
CA ALA A 2 -19.76 -3.72 -37.62
C ALA A 2 -18.68 -2.76 -37.11
N ALA A 3 -19.10 -1.57 -36.68
CA ALA A 3 -18.26 -0.56 -36.06
C ALA A 3 -17.87 -0.99 -34.64
N ASN A 4 -16.57 -0.97 -34.33
CA ASN A 4 -16.07 -1.11 -32.96
C ASN A 4 -14.86 -0.18 -32.74
N SER A 5 -15.13 1.11 -32.54
CA SER A 5 -14.17 2.02 -31.91
C SER A 5 -14.30 1.88 -30.41
N LYS A 6 -13.56 0.92 -29.86
CA LYS A 6 -13.40 0.71 -28.42
C LYS A 6 -12.67 1.93 -27.87
N LYS A 7 -13.47 2.85 -27.34
CA LYS A 7 -13.10 4.08 -26.64
C LYS A 7 -11.94 3.79 -25.69
N GLU A 8 -10.74 4.27 -26.02
CA GLU A 8 -9.66 4.47 -25.07
C GLU A 8 -10.21 5.37 -23.96
N LEU A 9 -10.45 4.78 -22.80
CA LEU A 9 -10.75 5.54 -21.60
C LEU A 9 -9.42 5.79 -20.89
N THR A 10 -8.81 6.89 -21.30
CA THR A 10 -7.84 7.64 -20.49
C THR A 10 -8.51 7.99 -19.16
N SER A 11 -8.24 7.20 -18.11
CA SER A 11 -8.64 7.53 -16.76
C SER A 11 -7.61 8.48 -16.13
N VAL A 12 -7.97 9.76 -16.19
CA VAL A 12 -7.50 10.92 -15.42
C VAL A 12 -6.91 10.54 -14.04
N PRO A 13 -5.78 11.15 -13.59
CA PRO A 13 -5.26 10.93 -12.24
C PRO A 13 -6.17 11.66 -11.23
N SER A 14 -7.07 10.91 -10.60
CA SER A 14 -8.00 11.41 -9.60
C SER A 14 -7.49 11.06 -8.21
N SER A 15 -7.15 12.10 -7.43
CA SER A 15 -6.77 12.04 -6.01
C SER A 15 -5.42 11.34 -5.72
N PRO A 16 -4.74 11.62 -4.60
CA PRO A 16 -3.59 10.83 -4.18
C PRO A 16 -4.09 9.44 -3.79
N ALA A 17 -4.29 8.60 -4.80
CA ALA A 17 -4.87 7.28 -4.66
C ALA A 17 -4.10 6.49 -3.61
N GLU A 18 -4.84 5.75 -2.78
CA GLU A 18 -4.23 4.79 -1.88
C GLU A 18 -3.42 3.78 -2.70
N PRO A 19 -2.22 3.41 -2.24
CA PRO A 19 -1.37 2.48 -2.96
C PRO A 19 -2.08 1.14 -3.18
N SER A 20 -1.92 0.58 -4.37
CA SER A 20 -2.60 -0.67 -4.77
C SER A 20 -2.10 -1.90 -4.00
N SER A 21 -0.90 -1.85 -3.44
CA SER A 21 -0.25 -2.96 -2.72
C SER A 21 0.70 -2.46 -1.64
N TYR A 22 1.06 -3.33 -0.71
CA TYR A 22 2.06 -3.05 0.33
C TYR A 22 3.41 -2.65 -0.30
N GLU A 23 3.90 -3.42 -1.27
CA GLU A 23 5.15 -3.15 -1.97
C GLU A 23 5.14 -1.78 -2.69
N ALA A 24 4.01 -1.42 -3.30
CA ALA A 24 3.86 -0.11 -3.94
C ALA A 24 3.90 1.03 -2.91
N ALA A 25 3.23 0.84 -1.76
CA ALA A 25 3.23 1.81 -0.67
C ALA A 25 4.63 2.01 -0.08
N LEU A 26 5.38 0.92 0.10
CA LEU A 26 6.73 0.93 0.63
C LEU A 26 7.70 1.62 -0.34
N ALA A 27 7.65 1.26 -1.62
CA ALA A 27 8.49 1.89 -2.65
C ALA A 27 8.22 3.40 -2.75
N GLU A 28 6.96 3.81 -2.69
CA GLU A 28 6.61 5.23 -2.69
C GLU A 28 7.16 5.95 -1.44
N LEU A 29 7.05 5.33 -0.27
CA LEU A 29 7.56 5.88 0.98
C LEU A 29 9.09 6.05 0.95
N GLU A 30 9.82 5.06 0.43
CA GLU A 30 11.28 5.12 0.27
C GLU A 30 11.69 6.25 -0.67
N GLN A 31 11.02 6.40 -1.81
CA GLN A 31 11.27 7.49 -2.76
C GLN A 31 10.98 8.87 -2.15
N LEU A 32 9.92 8.97 -1.35
CA LEU A 32 9.55 10.21 -0.68
C LEU A 32 10.58 10.60 0.39
N VAL A 33 11.01 9.64 1.22
CA VAL A 33 12.04 9.85 2.24
C VAL A 33 13.36 10.25 1.59
N ALA A 34 13.79 9.57 0.53
CA ALA A 34 15.01 9.91 -0.20
C ALA A 34 14.97 11.36 -0.74
N GLN A 35 13.83 11.82 -1.24
CA GLN A 35 13.65 13.20 -1.67
C GLN A 35 13.71 14.20 -0.50
N MET A 36 13.10 13.87 0.64
CA MET A 36 13.18 14.71 1.84
C MET A 36 14.61 14.80 2.38
N GLU A 37 15.35 13.70 2.39
CA GLU A 37 16.75 13.62 2.84
C GLU A 37 17.73 14.30 1.88
N SER A 38 17.41 14.36 0.59
CA SER A 38 18.22 15.09 -0.40
C SER A 38 18.33 16.60 -0.12
N GLY A 39 17.42 17.15 0.72
CA GLY A 39 17.39 18.56 1.08
C GLY A 39 16.96 19.50 -0.07
N ASN A 40 16.61 18.95 -1.24
CA ASN A 40 16.21 19.74 -2.42
C ASN A 40 14.69 20.05 -2.45
N MET A 41 13.97 19.70 -1.39
CA MET A 41 12.52 19.92 -1.30
C MET A 41 12.20 21.29 -0.69
N PRO A 42 11.39 22.13 -1.36
CA PRO A 42 10.99 23.42 -0.81
C PRO A 42 10.07 23.24 0.41
N LEU A 43 10.11 24.21 1.34
CA LEU A 43 9.37 24.17 2.60
C LEU A 43 7.86 23.95 2.43
N ASP A 44 7.28 24.52 1.37
CA ASP A 44 5.85 24.38 1.05
C ASP A 44 5.47 22.92 0.71
N GLN A 45 6.39 22.18 0.09
CA GLN A 45 6.18 20.76 -0.27
C GLN A 45 6.51 19.80 0.87
N LEU A 46 7.36 20.20 1.82
CA LEU A 46 7.76 19.39 2.97
C LEU A 46 6.56 18.93 3.81
N LEU A 47 5.57 19.82 4.03
CA LEU A 47 4.36 19.46 4.77
C LEU A 47 3.51 18.42 4.01
N GLY A 48 3.38 18.58 2.70
CA GLY A 48 2.66 17.62 1.84
C GLY A 48 3.36 16.26 1.79
N ALA A 49 4.70 16.25 1.66
CA ALA A 49 5.50 15.03 1.72
C ALA A 49 5.36 14.34 3.08
N TYR A 50 5.41 15.08 4.18
CA TYR A 50 5.19 14.50 5.50
C TYR A 50 3.80 13.86 5.64
N GLN A 51 2.73 14.54 5.20
CA GLN A 51 1.37 14.01 5.23
C GLN A 51 1.23 12.74 4.38
N ARG A 52 1.80 12.74 3.16
CA ARG A 52 1.79 11.55 2.30
C ARG A 52 2.56 10.40 2.93
N GLY A 53 3.75 10.67 3.48
CA GLY A 53 4.56 9.68 4.19
C GLY A 53 3.81 9.06 5.37
N ALA A 54 3.11 9.88 6.16
CA ALA A 54 2.27 9.41 7.26
C ALA A 54 1.12 8.50 6.78
N ALA A 55 0.46 8.86 5.67
CA ALA A 55 -0.59 8.04 5.08
C ALA A 55 -0.06 6.68 4.57
N LEU A 56 1.08 6.66 3.89
CA LEU A 56 1.73 5.43 3.42
C LEU A 56 2.12 4.53 4.60
N LEU A 57 2.67 5.10 5.67
CA LEU A 57 3.01 4.38 6.89
C LEU A 57 1.79 3.74 7.57
N GLN A 58 0.68 4.47 7.64
CA GLN A 58 -0.59 3.96 8.18
C GLN A 58 -1.12 2.80 7.34
N PHE A 59 -1.08 2.92 6.01
CA PHE A 59 -1.47 1.84 5.11
C PHE A 59 -0.63 0.57 5.33
N CYS A 60 0.69 0.71 5.37
CA CYS A 60 1.60 -0.43 5.60
C CYS A 60 1.30 -1.13 6.93
N ARG A 61 1.13 -0.36 8.01
CA ARG A 61 0.79 -0.90 9.35
C ARG A 61 -0.55 -1.63 9.35
N SER A 62 -1.57 -1.04 8.73
CA SER A 62 -2.90 -1.66 8.64
C SER A 62 -2.85 -2.99 7.89
N LYS A 63 -2.08 -3.09 6.79
CA LYS A 63 -1.89 -4.35 6.06
C LYS A 63 -1.20 -5.41 6.91
N LEU A 64 -0.14 -5.06 7.63
CA LEU A 64 0.55 -6.01 8.53
C LEU A 64 -0.37 -6.49 9.65
N GLN A 65 -1.13 -5.58 10.27
CA GLN A 65 -2.10 -5.93 11.31
C GLN A 65 -3.20 -6.86 10.79
N ALA A 66 -3.71 -6.62 9.58
CA ALA A 66 -4.71 -7.48 8.97
C ALA A 66 -4.18 -8.89 8.68
N VAL A 67 -2.90 -9.02 8.32
CA VAL A 67 -2.23 -10.31 8.13
C VAL A 67 -2.01 -11.01 9.48
N GLU A 68 -1.55 -10.29 10.50
CA GLU A 68 -1.35 -10.82 11.85
C GLU A 68 -2.67 -11.36 12.44
N GLU A 69 -3.77 -10.63 12.26
CA GLU A 69 -5.09 -11.07 12.71
C GLU A 69 -5.55 -12.34 11.98
N GLN A 70 -5.33 -12.43 10.66
CA GLN A 70 -5.64 -13.63 9.89
C GLN A 70 -4.81 -14.84 10.36
N VAL A 71 -3.52 -14.65 10.61
CA VAL A 71 -2.64 -15.71 11.16
C VAL A 71 -3.15 -16.14 12.54
N LYS A 72 -3.51 -15.21 13.41
CA LYS A 72 -4.03 -15.50 14.75
C LYS A 72 -5.36 -16.26 14.70
N VAL A 73 -6.24 -15.96 13.75
CA VAL A 73 -7.49 -16.72 13.52
C VAL A 73 -7.17 -18.13 13.03
N LEU A 74 -6.18 -18.30 12.15
CA LEU A 74 -5.73 -19.61 11.70
C LEU A 74 -5.09 -20.42 12.84
N ASP A 75 -4.26 -19.82 13.70
CA ASP A 75 -3.72 -20.52 14.87
C ASP A 75 -4.81 -20.93 15.86
N ASN A 76 -5.78 -20.06 16.10
CA ASN A 76 -6.90 -20.34 17.02
C ASN A 76 -7.97 -21.28 16.42
N GLY A 77 -8.08 -21.37 15.08
CA GLY A 77 -9.09 -22.16 14.37
C GLY A 77 -8.57 -23.43 13.69
N ALA A 78 -7.28 -23.53 13.39
CA ALA A 78 -6.68 -24.60 12.57
C ALA A 78 -5.51 -25.35 13.24
N LEU A 79 -5.05 -24.97 14.44
CA LEU A 79 -4.11 -25.79 15.21
C LEU A 79 -4.81 -26.67 16.26
N LYS A 80 -5.98 -27.22 15.93
CA LYS A 80 -6.48 -28.45 16.56
C LYS A 80 -6.48 -29.55 15.51
N ALA A 81 -5.60 -30.53 15.73
CA ALA A 81 -5.36 -31.75 14.95
C ALA A 81 -4.41 -31.64 13.74
N TRP A 82 -3.14 -31.36 14.00
CA TRP A 82 -2.10 -32.17 13.35
C TRP A 82 -1.50 -33.12 14.39
N SER A 83 -1.99 -34.36 14.36
CA SER A 83 -1.34 -35.50 14.99
C SER A 83 -0.84 -36.39 13.86
N PRO A 84 0.47 -36.52 13.62
CA PRO A 84 0.99 -37.66 12.90
C PRO A 84 0.95 -38.83 13.88
N ALA A 85 -0.19 -39.49 13.99
CA ALA A 85 -0.22 -40.80 14.62
C ALA A 85 0.57 -41.77 13.71
N ALA A 86 1.80 -42.09 14.12
CA ALA A 86 2.50 -43.34 13.82
C ALA A 86 3.58 -43.56 14.89
#